data_AF-A0A6G3MMI7-F1
#
_entry.id   AF-A0A6G3MMI7-F1
#
_cell.length_a   1.000
_cell.length_b   1.000
_cell.length_c   1.000
_cell.angle_alpha   90.00
_cell.angle_beta   90.00
_cell.angle_gamma   90.00
#
_symmetry.space_group_name_H-M   'P 1'
#
loop_
_entity.id
_entity.type
_entity.pdbx_description
1 polymer ?
#
loop_
_entity_poly.entity_id
_entity_poly.type
_entity_poly.pdbx_seq_one_letter_code
_entity_poly.pdbx_strand_id
1 'polypeptide(L)'
;FQTRFSDLDINSRGISLFQNPYECNVNDVSSQFQMEIIDLQASDQIKSKYKEGNLIEFYKFLDAKEFPNLKQLASKYISFYGTTYVCEQTFSRMKYLKSKYRTNLSDEHLQSLLIIGVSDLNPNFEETLREKSQFHHSH
;
A
#
# COMPACT_ATOMS: atom_id res chain seq x y z
N PHE A 1 -11.94 -11.23 12.52
CA PHE A 1 -11.87 -10.75 11.13
C PHE A 1 -12.88 -9.64 10.85
N GLN A 2 -14.17 -9.79 11.18
CA GLN A 2 -15.19 -8.74 10.90
C GLN A 2 -14.98 -7.40 11.65
N THR A 3 -14.50 -7.41 12.89
CA THR A 3 -14.24 -6.16 13.65
C THR A 3 -13.00 -5.39 13.22
N ARG A 4 -12.12 -6.00 12.41
CA ARG A 4 -10.89 -5.35 11.91
C ARG A 4 -11.12 -4.51 10.65
N PHE A 5 -12.30 -4.62 10.07
CA PHE A 5 -12.71 -3.92 8.86
C PHE A 5 -13.90 -2.99 9.08
N SER A 6 -14.39 -2.85 10.31
CA SER A 6 -15.44 -1.88 10.65
C SER A 6 -15.03 -0.43 10.31
N ASP A 7 -13.73 -0.14 10.29
CA ASP A 7 -13.16 1.13 9.87
C ASP A 7 -13.29 1.39 8.35
N LEU A 8 -13.60 0.36 7.54
CA LEU A 8 -13.87 0.50 6.10
C LEU A 8 -15.22 1.19 5.84
N ASP A 9 -16.25 0.90 6.66
CA ASP A 9 -17.58 1.50 6.54
C ASP A 9 -17.62 2.95 7.06
N ILE A 10 -16.75 3.29 8.02
CA ILE A 10 -16.70 4.61 8.66
C ILE A 10 -16.14 5.70 7.73
N ASN A 11 -15.47 5.31 6.63
CA ASN A 11 -14.72 6.25 5.79
C ASN A 11 -15.20 6.33 4.33
N SER A 12 -16.44 5.90 4.06
CA SER A 12 -17.04 5.90 2.71
C SER A 12 -16.96 7.25 2.00
N ARG A 13 -17.21 8.36 2.73
CA ARG A 13 -17.12 9.72 2.20
C ARG A 13 -15.70 10.12 1.80
N GLY A 14 -14.70 9.74 2.59
CA GLY A 14 -13.32 10.03 2.27
C GLY A 14 -12.80 9.16 1.11
N ILE A 15 -13.29 7.93 0.97
CA ILE A 15 -12.99 7.05 -0.18
C ILE A 15 -13.64 7.63 -1.44
N SER A 16 -14.89 8.07 -1.36
CA SER A 16 -15.58 8.72 -2.48
C SER A 16 -14.86 9.98 -2.94
N LEU A 17 -14.39 10.82 -2.01
CA LEU A 17 -13.59 11.99 -2.33
C LEU A 17 -12.25 11.62 -2.99
N PHE A 18 -11.59 10.56 -2.49
CA PHE A 18 -10.34 10.08 -3.06
C PHE A 18 -10.51 9.52 -4.49
N GLN A 19 -11.61 8.83 -4.77
CA GLN A 19 -11.85 8.23 -6.08
C GLN A 19 -12.39 9.25 -7.10
N ASN A 20 -13.33 10.10 -6.67
CA ASN A 20 -14.12 10.96 -7.55
C ASN A 20 -14.16 12.42 -7.05
N PRO A 21 -13.01 13.12 -6.94
CA PRO A 21 -12.97 14.50 -6.43
C PRO A 21 -13.76 15.49 -7.31
N TYR A 22 -14.00 15.15 -8.58
CA TYR A 22 -14.80 15.97 -9.52
C TYR A 22 -16.31 15.75 -9.42
N GLU A 23 -16.77 14.66 -8.79
CA GLU A 23 -18.20 14.37 -8.59
C GLU A 23 -18.66 14.75 -7.17
N CYS A 24 -17.74 15.15 -6.30
CA CYS A 24 -18.06 15.61 -4.96
C CYS A 24 -18.75 16.97 -4.98
N ASN A 25 -19.88 17.06 -4.28
CA ASN A 25 -20.48 18.33 -3.89
C ASN A 25 -19.63 18.96 -2.78
N VAL A 26 -19.13 20.17 -3.04
CA VAL A 26 -18.29 20.93 -2.11
C VAL A 26 -18.98 21.15 -0.76
N ASN A 27 -20.31 21.30 -0.74
CA ASN A 27 -21.05 21.55 0.51
C ASN A 27 -21.12 20.31 1.42
N ASP A 28 -20.92 19.11 0.86
CA ASP A 28 -21.05 17.84 1.59
C ASP A 28 -19.69 17.35 2.13
N VAL A 29 -18.59 18.00 1.74
CA VAL A 29 -17.25 17.69 2.26
C VAL A 29 -16.91 18.52 3.50
N SER A 30 -15.98 18.02 4.32
CA SER A 30 -15.47 18.77 5.47
C SER A 30 -14.83 20.09 5.02
N SER A 31 -14.99 21.15 5.81
CA SER A 31 -14.54 22.51 5.50
C SER A 31 -13.06 22.59 5.11
N GLN A 32 -12.22 21.76 5.71
CA GLN A 32 -10.78 21.65 5.40
C GLN A 32 -10.47 21.29 3.94
N PHE A 33 -11.39 20.65 3.21
CA PHE A 33 -11.20 20.25 1.82
C PHE A 33 -11.91 21.18 0.82
N GLN A 34 -12.82 22.04 1.27
CA GLN A 34 -13.71 22.78 0.38
C GLN A 34 -12.96 23.66 -0.61
N MET A 35 -12.01 24.47 -0.13
CA MET A 35 -11.20 25.34 -0.99
C MET A 35 -10.36 24.53 -1.99
N GLU A 36 -9.67 23.49 -1.52
CA GLU A 36 -8.85 22.62 -2.38
C GLU A 36 -9.68 21.93 -3.47
N ILE A 37 -10.91 21.50 -3.16
CA ILE A 37 -11.80 20.91 -4.17
C ILE A 37 -12.26 21.96 -5.17
N ILE A 38 -12.62 23.18 -4.73
CA ILE A 38 -13.01 24.26 -5.63
C ILE A 38 -11.89 24.53 -6.64
N ASP A 39 -10.67 24.72 -6.15
CA ASP A 39 -9.50 25.02 -7.00
C ASP A 39 -9.17 23.85 -7.94
N LEU A 40 -9.25 22.62 -7.44
CA LEU A 40 -9.07 21.41 -8.23
C LEU A 40 -10.12 21.27 -9.34
N GLN A 41 -11.40 21.54 -9.03
CA GLN A 41 -12.50 21.43 -9.97
C GLN A 41 -12.48 22.55 -11.03
N ALA A 42 -11.93 23.72 -10.69
CA ALA A 42 -11.77 24.84 -11.60
C ALA A 42 -10.60 24.68 -12.60
N SER A 43 -9.64 23.78 -12.33
CA SER A 43 -8.45 23.61 -13.16
C SER A 43 -8.60 22.54 -14.25
N ASP A 44 -8.61 22.97 -15.51
CA ASP A 44 -8.64 22.07 -16.67
C ASP A 44 -7.38 21.22 -16.81
N GLN A 45 -6.22 21.74 -16.39
CA GLN A 45 -4.96 21.00 -16.42
C GLN A 45 -5.00 19.82 -15.45
N ILE A 46 -5.43 20.07 -14.21
CA ILE A 46 -5.57 19.03 -13.19
C ILE A 46 -6.63 18.01 -13.64
N LYS A 47 -7.72 18.47 -14.26
CA LYS A 47 -8.77 17.61 -14.81
C LYS A 47 -8.28 16.73 -15.94
N SER A 48 -7.42 17.24 -16.82
CA SER A 48 -6.78 16.44 -17.87
C SER A 48 -5.95 15.32 -17.27
N LYS A 49 -5.18 15.62 -16.21
CA LYS A 49 -4.38 14.60 -15.52
C LYS A 49 -5.24 13.53 -14.86
N TYR A 50 -6.34 13.93 -14.23
CA TYR A 50 -7.30 13.01 -13.62
C TYR A 50 -7.89 12.01 -14.64
N LYS A 51 -8.21 12.47 -15.85
CA LYS A 51 -8.77 11.64 -16.93
C LYS A 51 -7.84 10.55 -17.45
N GLU A 52 -6.53 10.61 -17.15
CA GLU A 52 -5.60 9.52 -17.46
C GLU A 52 -5.87 8.26 -16.64
N GLY A 53 -6.67 8.36 -15.56
CA GLY A 53 -7.19 7.21 -14.79
C GLY A 53 -6.23 6.63 -13.75
N ASN A 54 -4.98 7.10 -13.70
CA ASN A 54 -4.03 6.69 -12.67
C ASN A 54 -4.09 7.63 -11.45
N LEU A 55 -4.83 7.24 -10.41
CA LEU A 55 -5.01 8.03 -9.19
C LEU A 55 -3.69 8.31 -8.45
N ILE A 56 -2.73 7.39 -8.47
CA ILE A 56 -1.44 7.57 -7.80
C ILE A 56 -0.66 8.70 -8.47
N GLU A 57 -0.55 8.65 -9.80
CA GLU A 57 0.14 9.68 -10.57
C GLU A 57 -0.60 11.02 -10.56
N PHE A 58 -1.94 10.99 -10.53
CA PHE A 58 -2.77 12.19 -10.35
C PHE A 58 -2.47 12.89 -9.02
N TYR A 59 -2.52 12.20 -7.89
CA TYR A 59 -2.25 12.82 -6.58
C TYR A 59 -0.78 13.21 -6.37
N LYS A 60 0.15 12.54 -7.07
CA LYS A 60 1.55 12.99 -7.13
C LYS A 60 1.70 14.33 -7.87
N PHE A 61 0.95 14.53 -8.96
CA PHE A 61 0.99 15.72 -9.79
C PHE A 61 0.51 16.99 -9.08
N LEU A 62 -0.39 16.87 -8.10
CA LEU A 62 -0.86 18.02 -7.32
C LEU A 62 0.28 18.72 -6.56
N ASP A 63 0.29 20.05 -6.55
CA ASP A 63 1.22 20.83 -5.74
C ASP A 63 0.95 20.63 -4.24
N ALA A 64 2.00 20.46 -3.45
CA ALA A 64 1.88 20.15 -2.03
C ALA A 64 1.54 21.36 -1.15
N LYS A 65 1.76 22.58 -1.64
CA LYS A 65 1.38 23.82 -0.96
C LYS A 65 -0.05 24.20 -1.27
N GLU A 66 -0.51 23.96 -2.49
CA GLU A 66 -1.88 24.26 -2.93
C GLU A 66 -2.89 23.20 -2.49
N PHE A 67 -2.50 21.92 -2.46
CA PHE A 67 -3.40 20.80 -2.13
C PHE A 67 -2.92 19.92 -0.95
N PRO A 68 -2.52 20.50 0.19
CA PRO A 68 -1.93 19.74 1.30
C PRO A 68 -2.89 18.70 1.88
N ASN A 69 -4.18 19.01 2.04
CA ASN A 69 -5.14 18.10 2.65
C ASN A 69 -5.47 16.94 1.72
N LEU A 70 -5.67 17.19 0.43
CA LEU A 70 -5.89 16.15 -0.57
C LEU A 70 -4.68 15.22 -0.71
N LYS A 71 -3.44 15.74 -0.66
CA LYS A 71 -2.24 14.89 -0.67
C LYS A 71 -2.13 14.02 0.59
N GLN A 72 -2.49 14.56 1.75
CA GLN A 72 -2.51 13.78 2.98
C GLN A 72 -3.57 12.66 2.91
N LEU A 73 -4.76 12.99 2.43
CA LEU A 73 -5.85 12.03 2.21
C LEU A 73 -5.41 10.91 1.27
N ALA A 74 -4.82 11.27 0.12
CA ALA A 74 -4.32 10.31 -0.85
C ALA A 74 -3.24 9.40 -0.27
N SER A 75 -2.29 9.98 0.47
CA SER A 75 -1.22 9.21 1.13
C SER A 75 -1.79 8.18 2.10
N LYS A 76 -2.82 8.55 2.88
CA LYS A 76 -3.52 7.65 3.79
C LYS A 76 -4.14 6.46 3.04
N TYR A 77 -4.89 6.72 1.97
CA TYR A 77 -5.57 5.64 1.23
C TYR A 77 -4.61 4.78 0.41
N ILE A 78 -3.64 5.38 -0.28
CA ILE A 78 -2.63 4.64 -1.04
C ILE A 78 -1.86 3.70 -0.09
N SER A 79 -1.48 4.18 1.10
CA SER A 79 -0.82 3.34 2.12
C SER A 79 -1.75 2.22 2.62
N PHE A 80 -3.03 2.51 2.79
CA PHE A 80 -4.01 1.52 3.23
C PHE A 80 -4.21 0.40 2.19
N TYR A 81 -4.36 0.74 0.91
CA TYR A 81 -4.46 -0.25 -0.17
C TYR A 81 -3.14 -1.02 -0.36
N GLY A 82 -1.99 -0.35 -0.29
CA GLY A 82 -0.68 -0.98 -0.39
C GLY A 82 -0.40 -1.97 0.75
N THR A 83 -0.70 -1.60 1.98
CA THR A 83 -0.52 -2.48 3.15
C THR A 83 -1.49 -3.65 3.14
N THR A 84 -2.74 -3.45 2.72
CA THR A 84 -3.71 -4.55 2.58
C THR A 84 -3.22 -5.58 1.57
N TYR A 85 -2.77 -5.14 0.39
CA TYR A 85 -2.20 -6.01 -0.64
C TYR A 85 -0.97 -6.77 -0.11
N VAL A 86 -0.04 -6.08 0.54
CA VAL A 86 1.17 -6.70 1.13
C VAL A 86 0.79 -7.71 2.22
N CYS A 87 -0.17 -7.39 3.08
CA CYS A 87 -0.67 -8.30 4.11
C CYS A 87 -1.31 -9.55 3.48
N GLU A 88 -2.20 -9.40 2.51
CA GLU A 88 -2.87 -10.51 1.82
C GLU A 88 -1.88 -11.42 1.09
N GLN A 89 -0.89 -10.82 0.41
CA GLN A 89 0.21 -11.53 -0.24
C GLN A 89 1.04 -12.32 0.78
N THR A 90 1.40 -11.69 1.91
CA THR A 90 2.14 -12.33 3.01
C THR A 90 1.37 -13.51 3.59
N PHE A 91 0.09 -13.34 3.88
CA PHE A 91 -0.77 -14.40 4.42
C PHE A 91 -0.93 -15.58 3.46
N SER A 92 -1.17 -15.28 2.17
CA SER A 92 -1.30 -16.31 1.13
C SER A 92 0.00 -17.12 1.00
N ARG A 93 1.15 -16.43 1.04
CA ARG A 93 2.47 -17.06 0.97
C ARG A 93 2.77 -17.88 2.22
N MET A 94 2.42 -17.39 3.41
CA MET A 94 2.54 -18.14 4.66
C MET A 94 1.70 -19.42 4.63
N LYS A 95 0.46 -19.34 4.14
CA LYS A 95 -0.43 -20.49 3.97
C LYS A 95 0.17 -21.51 3.01
N TYR A 96 0.72 -21.06 1.88
CA TYR A 96 1.42 -21.92 0.92
C TYR A 96 2.65 -22.62 1.54
N LEU A 97 3.52 -21.87 2.22
CA LEU A 97 4.73 -22.40 2.85
C LEU A 97 4.40 -23.40 3.97
N LYS A 98 3.45 -23.08 4.85
CA LYS A 98 2.99 -24.01 5.90
C LYS A 98 2.33 -25.26 5.32
N SER A 99 1.63 -25.15 4.18
CA SER A 99 1.03 -26.31 3.51
C SER A 99 2.08 -27.21 2.85
N LYS A 100 3.15 -26.62 2.29
CA LYS A 100 4.17 -27.34 1.52
C LYS A 100 5.25 -27.97 2.39
N TYR A 101 5.60 -27.36 3.51
CA TYR A 101 6.72 -27.77 4.37
C TYR A 101 6.29 -28.08 5.82
N ARG A 102 5.06 -28.57 5.96
CA ARG A 102 4.28 -28.73 7.21
C ARG A 102 5.01 -29.39 8.38
N THR A 103 6.12 -30.09 8.15
CA THR A 103 6.85 -30.88 9.16
C THR A 103 8.22 -30.34 9.57
N ASN A 104 8.83 -29.37 8.89
CA ASN A 104 10.28 -29.06 9.08
C ASN A 104 10.65 -27.56 9.19
N LEU A 105 9.69 -26.65 9.34
CA LEU A 105 9.98 -25.21 9.35
C LEU A 105 9.81 -24.63 10.76
N SER A 106 10.91 -24.20 11.37
CA SER A 106 10.84 -23.38 12.59
C SER A 106 10.29 -21.98 12.25
N ASP A 107 9.75 -21.30 13.26
CA ASP A 107 9.14 -19.97 13.08
C ASP A 107 10.13 -18.94 12.51
N GLU A 108 11.42 -19.05 12.84
CA GLU A 108 12.49 -18.19 12.32
C GLU A 108 12.75 -18.41 10.82
N HIS A 109 12.75 -19.66 10.36
CA HIS A 109 12.88 -19.97 8.93
C HIS A 109 11.65 -19.48 8.16
N LEU A 110 10.46 -19.55 8.76
CA LEU A 110 9.23 -19.08 8.15
C LEU A 110 9.22 -17.56 8.02
N GLN A 111 9.64 -16.84 9.07
CA GLN A 111 9.77 -15.39 9.05
C GLN A 111 10.75 -14.93 7.98
N SER A 112 11.93 -15.55 7.89
CA SER A 112 12.93 -15.25 6.86
C SER A 112 12.39 -15.46 5.44
N LEU A 113 11.70 -16.58 5.17
CA LEU A 113 11.12 -16.86 3.84
C LEU A 113 9.99 -15.89 3.45
N LEU A 114 9.24 -15.40 4.44
CA LEU A 114 8.20 -14.40 4.22
C LEU A 114 8.80 -13.03 3.90
N ILE A 115 9.81 -12.60 4.67
CA ILE A 115 10.54 -11.34 4.41
C ILE A 115 11.15 -11.39 3.01
N ILE A 116 11.84 -12.47 2.64
CA ILE A 116 12.57 -12.60 1.37
C ILE A 116 11.69 -12.45 0.13
N GLY A 117 10.42 -12.83 0.15
CA GLY A 117 9.58 -12.66 -1.06
C GLY A 117 8.30 -11.90 -0.86
N VAL A 118 8.28 -11.05 0.16
CA VAL A 118 7.41 -9.87 0.23
C VAL A 118 8.23 -8.59 0.06
N SER A 119 9.55 -8.65 0.25
CA SER A 119 10.47 -7.51 0.09
C SER A 119 11.27 -7.66 -1.22
N ASP A 120 11.64 -6.55 -1.86
CA ASP A 120 12.66 -6.51 -2.94
C ASP A 120 14.10 -6.68 -2.40
N LEU A 121 14.26 -7.37 -1.27
CA LEU A 121 15.55 -7.70 -0.72
C LEU A 121 16.08 -8.90 -1.50
N ASN A 122 16.97 -8.66 -2.47
CA ASN A 122 17.81 -9.70 -3.04
C ASN A 122 18.59 -10.37 -1.88
N PRO A 123 18.25 -11.60 -1.48
CA PRO A 123 19.02 -12.28 -0.45
C PRO A 123 20.38 -12.54 -1.07
N ASN A 124 21.45 -12.08 -0.41
CA ASN A 124 22.80 -12.32 -0.86
C ASN A 124 23.16 -13.80 -0.60
N PHE A 125 22.60 -14.71 -1.41
CA PHE A 125 22.75 -16.16 -1.28
C PHE A 125 24.22 -16.60 -1.29
N GLU A 126 25.08 -15.82 -1.95
CA GLU A 126 26.52 -16.05 -2.04
C GLU A 126 27.24 -15.99 -0.68
N GLU A 127 26.78 -15.13 0.24
CA GLU A 127 27.39 -14.99 1.56
C GLU A 127 27.02 -16.18 2.46
N THR A 128 25.75 -16.61 2.41
CA THR A 128 25.25 -17.76 3.17
C THR A 128 25.84 -19.09 2.70
N LEU A 129 26.14 -19.23 1.41
CA LEU A 129 26.81 -20.42 0.86
C LEU A 129 28.29 -20.50 1.29
N ARG A 130 28.97 -19.36 1.39
CA ARG A 130 30.37 -19.31 1.87
C ARG A 130 30.50 -19.73 3.32
N GLU A 131 29.60 -19.31 4.21
CA GLU A 131 29.63 -19.72 5.62
C GLU A 131 29.40 -21.23 5.82
N LYS A 132 28.49 -21.84 5.03
CA LYS A 132 28.25 -23.29 5.14
C LYS A 132 29.35 -24.16 4.53
N SER A 133 30.12 -23.64 3.58
CA SER A 133 31.23 -24.37 2.97
C SER A 133 32.45 -24.56 3.87
N GLN A 134 32.53 -23.86 5.02
CA GLN A 134 33.63 -23.98 5.97
C GLN A 134 33.47 -25.12 6.99
N PHE A 135 32.30 -25.77 7.07
CA PHE A 135 32.03 -26.80 8.09
C PHE A 135 32.09 -28.26 7.61
N HIS A 136 32.56 -28.54 6.39
CA HIS A 136 32.95 -29.90 6.02
C HIS A 136 34.46 -30.09 6.13
N HIS A 137 34.94 -30.34 7.36
CA HIS A 137 36.14 -31.16 7.57
C HIS A 137 35.66 -32.59 7.82
N SER A 138 35.76 -33.42 6.79
CA SER A 138 35.61 -34.87 6.92
C SER A 138 36.80 -35.43 7.72
N HIS A 139 36.51 -36.32 8.66
CA HIS A 139 37.46 -37.29 9.20
C HIS A 139 37.81 -38.37 8.18
#